data_AF-A0A3B0U916-F1
#
_entry.id   AF-A0A3B0U916-F1
#
_cell.length_a   1.000
_cell.length_b   1.000
_cell.length_c   1.000
_cell.angle_alpha   90.00
_cell.angle_beta   90.00
_cell.angle_gamma   90.00
#
_symmetry.space_group_name_H-M   'P 1'
#
loop_
_entity.id
_entity.type
_entity.pdbx_description
1 polymer ?
#
loop_
_entity_poly.entity_id
_entity_poly.type
_entity_poly.pdbx_seq_one_letter_code
_entity_poly.pdbx_strand_id
1 'polypeptide(L)'
;MPYRKNSGVNGWVDMMQDDTASKSQGRSRSAEYRWGRLRRSIEYTTLHRVPWLALALLAAAPASGFASDTTLAKPVQLSSDGAPAATGALQPPAKGHGLPDANSKLQGAMSQGYVDNPAIAARRAGQVAVDEGVAQALAALRPTLTATASAGRIEERRFSPDFENRREPQNARVSASLLLFDGFASINGVRASEARAEAGRHGLSNSEQRLLSEIAAAYANIWRDRSIVALERQNVGFLSEQRRSVKRRLELGDLSRTDLAQADARYNEARANLSAAKAELVASGSTYTELVGLPPSKVARPLVPDTLFPKTLEAALAEAAANNPLIKKAKADEVAADHDVDARIGAFFPKITVDAAYDTATFTSSSFEKSTEASAFVRVNFPFYDGGAKESRYREAKARAIEKSYERAAAKRGVWASVRTLWHRRAAAKARITAASRQLAATELAVRGLTIEAKVGQRSVIDILDGQRDRVAAKIALVWARADYVTTSYQLLAAMGKSTPQHLDLPVETYDATTRLASIKRSWLGLFIE
;
A
#
# COMPACT_ATOMS: atom_id res chain seq x y z
N MET A 1 -32.77 -49.84 59.95
CA MET A 1 -31.34 -50.23 60.09
C MET A 1 -30.66 -50.08 58.73
N PRO A 2 -29.39 -49.66 58.65
CA PRO A 2 -28.98 -48.27 58.39
C PRO A 2 -28.24 -48.09 57.03
N TYR A 3 -28.07 -46.85 56.53
CA TYR A 3 -26.73 -46.25 56.25
C TYR A 3 -26.79 -44.84 55.63
N ARG A 4 -25.75 -44.05 55.97
CA ARG A 4 -25.46 -42.64 55.66
C ARG A 4 -25.13 -42.34 54.17
N LYS A 5 -25.45 -41.11 53.72
CA LYS A 5 -24.57 -40.05 53.16
C LYS A 5 -25.43 -39.02 52.40
N ASN A 6 -25.48 -37.74 52.74
CA ASN A 6 -24.49 -36.65 52.65
C ASN A 6 -24.70 -35.75 51.41
N SER A 7 -25.07 -34.50 51.72
CA SER A 7 -24.72 -33.23 51.05
C SER A 7 -25.01 -32.99 49.56
N GLY A 8 -25.97 -32.09 49.30
CA GLY A 8 -25.66 -30.83 48.61
C GLY A 8 -26.22 -30.61 47.21
N VAL A 9 -27.47 -30.13 47.10
CA VAL A 9 -27.92 -29.27 45.98
C VAL A 9 -29.01 -28.32 46.53
N ASN A 10 -28.64 -27.08 46.85
CA ASN A 10 -29.57 -25.95 46.96
C ASN A 10 -29.07 -24.88 45.99
N GLY A 11 -29.96 -24.32 45.18
CA GLY A 11 -29.66 -23.11 44.40
C GLY A 11 -29.93 -23.22 42.90
N TRP A 12 -31.15 -23.58 42.52
CA TRP A 12 -31.76 -23.13 41.27
C TRP A 12 -33.19 -22.71 41.61
N VAL A 13 -33.67 -21.64 40.98
CA VAL A 13 -34.92 -20.90 41.28
C VAL A 13 -34.74 -19.80 42.35
N ASP A 14 -33.82 -18.85 42.12
CA ASP A 14 -34.06 -17.43 42.43
C ASP A 14 -32.99 -16.52 41.78
N MET A 15 -33.02 -16.38 40.45
CA MET A 15 -32.19 -15.38 39.76
C MET A 15 -32.74 -15.02 38.38
N MET A 16 -34.05 -14.74 38.31
CA MET A 16 -34.69 -14.34 37.06
C MET A 16 -35.78 -13.26 37.24
N GLN A 17 -35.69 -12.44 38.29
CA GLN A 17 -36.62 -11.30 38.46
C GLN A 17 -35.99 -9.94 38.78
N ASP A 18 -34.66 -9.81 38.85
CA ASP A 18 -34.02 -8.52 39.21
C ASP A 18 -33.28 -7.78 38.07
N ASP A 19 -33.24 -8.33 36.84
CA ASP A 19 -32.44 -7.73 35.75
C ASP A 19 -33.24 -6.82 34.78
N THR A 20 -34.47 -6.44 35.14
CA THR A 20 -35.30 -5.55 34.31
C THR A 20 -35.34 -4.09 34.78
N ALA A 21 -34.93 -3.80 36.03
CA ALA A 21 -34.93 -2.43 36.56
C ALA A 21 -33.62 -1.64 36.29
N SER A 22 -32.50 -2.33 36.02
CA SER A 22 -31.18 -1.69 35.76
C SER A 22 -30.98 -1.25 34.29
N LYS A 23 -31.69 -1.86 33.34
CA LYS A 23 -31.50 -1.62 31.89
C LYS A 23 -32.21 -0.36 31.34
N SER A 24 -33.10 0.27 32.09
CA SER A 24 -33.79 1.49 31.63
C SER A 24 -33.01 2.78 31.93
N GLN A 25 -32.22 2.84 33.01
CA GLN A 25 -31.42 4.01 33.37
C GLN A 25 -30.11 4.13 32.56
N GLY A 26 -29.55 3.03 32.06
CA GLY A 26 -28.36 3.03 31.20
C GLY A 26 -28.59 3.52 29.76
N ARG A 27 -29.84 3.48 29.28
CA ARG A 27 -30.21 3.97 27.93
C ARG A 27 -30.42 5.48 27.87
N SER A 28 -30.83 6.11 28.96
CA SER A 28 -31.02 7.57 29.02
C SER A 28 -29.68 8.33 28.99
N ARG A 29 -28.67 7.85 29.75
CA ARG A 29 -27.34 8.49 29.80
C ARG A 29 -26.52 8.37 28.51
N SER A 30 -26.82 7.40 27.65
CA SER A 30 -26.14 7.25 26.34
C SER A 30 -26.75 8.11 25.24
N ALA A 31 -27.99 8.60 25.40
CA ALA A 31 -28.59 9.57 24.49
C ALA A 31 -28.01 10.98 24.74
N GLU A 32 -27.89 11.42 25.99
CA GLU A 32 -27.31 12.73 26.35
C GLU A 32 -25.82 12.86 25.97
N TYR A 33 -25.06 11.75 26.04
CA TYR A 33 -23.65 11.72 25.60
C TYR A 33 -23.49 11.71 24.07
N ARG A 34 -24.54 11.33 23.31
CA ARG A 34 -24.55 11.32 21.83
C ARG A 34 -25.02 12.66 21.26
N TRP A 35 -25.94 13.37 21.93
CA TRP A 35 -26.33 14.74 21.58
C TRP A 35 -25.22 15.76 21.87
N GLY A 36 -24.42 15.54 22.93
CA GLY A 36 -23.26 16.39 23.25
C GLY A 36 -22.10 16.31 22.24
N ARG A 37 -22.01 15.23 21.44
CA ARG A 37 -21.02 15.09 20.36
C ARG A 37 -21.47 15.74 19.05
N LEU A 38 -22.78 15.70 18.76
CA LEU A 38 -23.38 16.46 17.66
C LEU A 38 -23.21 17.97 17.87
N ARG A 39 -23.42 18.47 19.10
CA ARG A 39 -23.25 19.90 19.44
C ARG A 39 -21.80 20.39 19.33
N ARG A 40 -20.82 19.54 19.69
CA ARG A 40 -19.38 19.85 19.52
C ARG A 40 -18.86 19.73 18.08
N SER A 41 -19.58 19.04 17.20
CA SER A 41 -19.23 18.97 15.76
C SER A 41 -19.71 20.18 14.94
N ILE A 42 -20.51 21.06 15.56
CA ILE A 42 -21.06 22.27 14.91
C ILE A 42 -20.12 23.48 15.07
N GLU A 43 -19.17 23.48 16.02
CA GLU A 43 -18.40 24.68 16.36
C GLU A 43 -16.98 24.78 15.80
N TYR A 44 -16.50 23.81 15.02
CA TYR A 44 -15.23 23.99 14.33
C TYR A 44 -15.31 23.47 12.90
N THR A 45 -14.80 24.29 11.97
CA THR A 45 -14.46 24.00 10.56
C THR A 45 -15.42 24.57 9.51
N THR A 46 -15.17 25.85 9.19
CA THR A 46 -15.17 26.45 7.83
C THR A 46 -16.46 26.38 6.99
N LEU A 47 -17.47 27.18 7.37
CA LEU A 47 -18.58 27.60 6.50
C LEU A 47 -18.23 28.80 5.59
N HIS A 48 -17.00 29.32 5.61
CA HIS A 48 -16.63 30.58 4.93
C HIS A 48 -15.95 30.44 3.56
N ARG A 49 -16.05 29.30 2.87
CA ARG A 49 -15.43 29.14 1.54
C ARG A 49 -16.33 28.50 0.49
N VAL A 50 -17.59 28.92 0.45
CA VAL A 50 -18.37 28.83 -0.80
C VAL A 50 -17.92 30.01 -1.66
N PRO A 51 -17.32 29.80 -2.85
CA PRO A 51 -16.98 30.91 -3.72
C PRO A 51 -18.30 31.56 -4.15
N TRP A 52 -18.46 32.83 -3.79
CA TRP A 52 -19.63 33.66 -4.13
C TRP A 52 -19.97 33.65 -5.62
N LEU A 53 -19.02 33.26 -6.48
CA LEU A 53 -19.20 33.04 -7.92
C LEU A 53 -20.27 31.98 -8.27
N ALA A 54 -20.44 30.92 -7.47
CA ALA A 54 -21.46 29.89 -7.76
C ALA A 54 -22.89 30.38 -7.45
N LEU A 55 -23.04 31.19 -6.39
CA LEU A 55 -24.29 31.84 -6.04
C LEU A 55 -24.58 33.03 -6.96
N ALA A 56 -23.54 33.74 -7.41
CA ALA A 56 -23.64 34.81 -8.41
C ALA A 56 -23.97 34.27 -9.81
N LEU A 57 -23.46 33.12 -10.24
CA LEU A 57 -23.83 32.49 -11.51
C LEU A 57 -25.28 31.97 -11.52
N LEU A 58 -25.81 31.55 -10.37
CA LEU A 58 -27.23 31.20 -10.23
C LEU A 58 -28.13 32.44 -10.14
N ALA A 59 -27.62 33.57 -9.63
CA ALA A 59 -28.33 34.85 -9.58
C ALA A 59 -28.20 35.69 -10.87
N ALA A 60 -27.22 35.40 -11.72
CA ALA A 60 -26.91 36.12 -12.96
C ALA A 60 -27.33 35.34 -14.23
N ALA A 61 -28.47 34.65 -14.19
CA ALA A 61 -29.17 34.31 -15.43
C ALA A 61 -29.48 35.63 -16.15
N PRO A 62 -28.96 35.88 -17.36
CA PRO A 62 -29.01 37.21 -17.96
C PRO A 62 -30.44 37.55 -18.40
N ALA A 63 -31.01 38.56 -17.74
CA ALA A 63 -31.92 39.50 -18.38
C ALA A 63 -31.09 40.43 -19.30
N SER A 64 -30.50 39.88 -20.37
CA SER A 64 -30.02 40.67 -21.50
C SER A 64 -30.35 39.92 -22.78
N GLY A 65 -31.19 40.55 -23.60
CA GLY A 65 -31.73 39.96 -24.82
C GLY A 65 -30.63 39.56 -25.78
N PHE A 66 -30.64 38.28 -26.18
CA PHE A 66 -30.04 37.88 -27.44
C PHE A 66 -30.95 38.39 -28.56
N ALA A 67 -30.59 39.56 -29.12
CA ALA A 67 -31.13 40.03 -30.38
C ALA A 67 -30.89 38.96 -31.45
N SER A 68 -31.96 38.55 -32.10
CA SER A 68 -31.95 37.70 -33.28
C SER A 68 -31.34 38.46 -34.45
N ASP A 69 -30.11 38.14 -34.82
CA ASP A 69 -29.64 38.36 -36.18
C ASP A 69 -28.81 37.15 -36.61
N THR A 70 -29.49 36.25 -37.31
CA THR A 70 -28.90 35.00 -37.83
C THR A 70 -28.30 35.27 -39.21
N THR A 71 -27.20 36.02 -39.27
CA THR A 71 -26.30 35.91 -40.43
C THR A 71 -25.36 34.74 -40.21
N LEU A 72 -25.52 33.70 -41.04
CA LEU A 72 -24.63 32.54 -41.16
C LEU A 72 -23.15 32.98 -41.18
N ALA A 73 -22.48 32.89 -40.05
CA ALA A 73 -21.05 33.05 -39.95
C ALA A 73 -20.38 31.76 -40.48
N LYS A 74 -19.47 31.94 -41.45
CA LYS A 74 -18.59 30.91 -42.01
C LYS A 74 -17.91 30.07 -40.93
N PRO A 75 -17.53 28.81 -41.22
CA PRO A 75 -16.87 27.94 -40.26
C PRO A 75 -15.62 28.62 -39.70
N VAL A 76 -15.61 28.84 -38.39
CA VAL A 76 -14.44 29.29 -37.66
C VAL A 76 -13.38 28.20 -37.80
N GLN A 77 -12.33 28.49 -38.57
CA GLN A 77 -11.11 27.72 -38.53
C GLN A 77 -10.51 27.88 -37.13
N LEU A 78 -10.44 26.78 -36.38
CA LEU A 78 -9.65 26.69 -35.17
C LEU A 78 -8.17 26.86 -35.56
N SER A 79 -7.66 28.08 -35.45
CA SER A 79 -6.22 28.37 -35.49
C SER A 79 -5.57 27.69 -34.30
N SER A 80 -4.71 26.71 -34.57
CA SER A 80 -3.97 25.90 -33.61
C SER A 80 -2.71 26.59 -33.06
N ASP A 81 -2.78 27.90 -32.76
CA ASP A 81 -1.62 28.63 -32.27
C ASP A 81 -1.88 29.19 -30.87
N GLY A 82 -1.06 28.73 -29.91
CA GLY A 82 -0.85 29.43 -28.64
C GLY A 82 -1.42 28.78 -27.37
N ALA A 83 -1.40 27.45 -27.24
CA ALA A 83 -1.40 26.83 -25.91
C ALA A 83 0.07 26.56 -25.52
N PRO A 84 0.59 27.05 -24.38
CA PRO A 84 1.90 26.63 -23.91
C PRO A 84 1.83 25.11 -23.69
N ALA A 85 2.66 24.39 -24.43
CA ALA A 85 2.88 22.95 -24.28
C ALA A 85 3.52 22.67 -22.91
N ALA A 86 2.74 22.72 -21.84
CA ALA A 86 3.09 22.11 -20.58
C ALA A 86 2.90 20.60 -20.74
N THR A 87 3.95 19.98 -21.27
CA THR A 87 4.08 18.53 -21.48
C THR A 87 4.26 17.87 -20.11
N GLY A 88 3.21 17.85 -19.29
CA GLY A 88 3.12 17.09 -18.04
C GLY A 88 2.69 15.66 -18.32
N ALA A 89 3.39 14.97 -19.23
CA ALA A 89 3.29 13.53 -19.31
C ALA A 89 3.89 12.98 -18.01
N LEU A 90 3.21 12.03 -17.37
CA LEU A 90 3.80 11.13 -16.36
C LEU A 90 5.17 10.71 -16.87
N GLN A 91 6.21 11.35 -16.36
CA GLN A 91 7.54 11.13 -16.87
C GLN A 91 7.88 9.70 -16.47
N PRO A 92 8.18 8.80 -17.43
CA PRO A 92 8.75 7.51 -17.07
C PRO A 92 9.99 7.76 -16.21
N PRO A 93 10.34 6.85 -15.28
CA PRO A 93 11.40 7.08 -14.30
C PRO A 93 12.62 7.67 -15.00
N ALA A 94 13.07 8.81 -14.48
CA ALA A 94 14.23 9.51 -14.99
C ALA A 94 15.36 8.50 -15.21
N LYS A 95 16.00 8.55 -16.38
CA LYS A 95 17.17 7.71 -16.69
C LYS A 95 18.12 7.75 -15.49
N GLY A 96 18.37 6.58 -14.90
CA GLY A 96 19.12 6.43 -13.66
C GLY A 96 20.42 7.22 -13.64
N HIS A 97 20.39 8.38 -12.99
CA HIS A 97 21.59 9.00 -12.46
C HIS A 97 21.89 8.23 -11.17
N GLY A 98 22.62 7.13 -11.31
CA GLY A 98 23.04 6.34 -10.16
C GLY A 98 23.73 7.26 -9.15
N LEU A 99 23.21 7.30 -7.92
CA LEU A 99 23.86 8.03 -6.84
C LEU A 99 25.31 7.51 -6.73
N PRO A 100 26.32 8.37 -6.52
CA PRO A 100 27.74 8.02 -6.64
C PRO A 100 28.21 6.86 -5.73
N ASP A 101 27.42 6.47 -4.72
CA ASP A 101 27.67 5.35 -3.81
C ASP A 101 26.52 4.31 -3.76
N ALA A 102 25.59 4.35 -4.74
CA ALA A 102 24.34 3.58 -4.76
C ALA A 102 24.52 2.06 -4.66
N ASN A 103 25.62 1.51 -5.19
CA ASN A 103 25.79 0.06 -5.31
C ASN A 103 26.86 -0.54 -4.38
N SER A 104 27.58 0.31 -3.63
CA SER A 104 28.68 -0.11 -2.77
C SER A 104 28.22 -0.37 -1.32
N LYS A 105 27.17 0.33 -0.89
CA LYS A 105 26.60 0.31 0.46
C LYS A 105 25.11 -0.02 0.42
N LEU A 106 24.61 -0.61 1.50
CA LEU A 106 23.21 -0.98 1.63
C LEU A 106 22.27 0.22 1.56
N GLN A 107 22.60 1.34 2.21
CA GLN A 107 21.79 2.56 2.15
C GLN A 107 21.66 3.09 0.71
N GLY A 108 22.76 3.07 -0.05
CA GLY A 108 22.74 3.46 -1.45
C GLY A 108 21.79 2.59 -2.28
N ALA A 109 21.81 1.27 -2.05
CA ALA A 109 20.99 0.33 -2.79
C ALA A 109 19.50 0.53 -2.48
N MET A 110 19.18 0.81 -1.22
CA MET A 110 17.85 1.16 -0.77
C MET A 110 17.35 2.46 -1.38
N SER A 111 18.18 3.52 -1.39
CA SER A 111 17.84 4.80 -2.01
C SER A 111 17.55 4.63 -3.50
N GLN A 112 18.41 3.92 -4.23
CA GLN A 112 18.22 3.68 -5.66
C GLN A 112 16.93 2.90 -5.94
N GLY A 113 16.73 1.77 -5.25
CA GLY A 113 15.51 0.98 -5.42
C GLY A 113 14.24 1.73 -5.01
N TYR A 114 14.31 2.60 -4.00
CA TYR A 114 13.14 3.42 -3.59
C TYR A 114 12.70 4.42 -4.67
N VAL A 115 13.65 4.94 -5.46
CA VAL A 115 13.37 5.92 -6.52
C VAL A 115 12.96 5.22 -7.81
N ASP A 116 13.71 4.18 -8.22
CA ASP A 116 13.59 3.62 -9.58
C ASP A 116 12.66 2.41 -9.68
N ASN A 117 12.24 1.81 -8.56
CA ASN A 117 11.48 0.55 -8.63
C ASN A 117 10.07 0.75 -9.23
N PRO A 118 9.74 0.06 -10.34
CA PRO A 118 8.47 0.25 -11.05
C PRO A 118 7.25 -0.20 -10.24
N ALA A 119 7.41 -1.15 -9.31
CA ALA A 119 6.30 -1.58 -8.45
C ALA A 119 5.88 -0.48 -7.48
N ILE A 120 6.82 0.31 -6.94
CA ILE A 120 6.50 1.46 -6.10
C ILE A 120 5.94 2.62 -6.93
N ALA A 121 6.50 2.89 -8.11
CA ALA A 121 5.93 3.87 -9.03
C ALA A 121 4.46 3.56 -9.37
N ALA A 122 4.15 2.29 -9.66
CA ALA A 122 2.77 1.84 -9.88
C ALA A 122 1.87 2.02 -8.64
N ARG A 123 2.39 1.76 -7.43
CA ARG A 123 1.64 1.99 -6.18
C ARG A 123 1.40 3.47 -5.91
N ARG A 124 2.35 4.35 -6.23
CA ARG A 124 2.19 5.80 -6.15
C ARG A 124 1.13 6.28 -7.14
N ALA A 125 1.17 5.83 -8.39
CA ALA A 125 0.12 6.14 -9.38
C ALA A 125 -1.26 5.64 -8.93
N GLY A 126 -1.33 4.43 -8.36
CA GLY A 126 -2.55 3.91 -7.76
C GLY A 126 -3.05 4.78 -6.59
N GLN A 127 -2.17 5.33 -5.77
CA GLN A 127 -2.54 6.27 -4.72
C GLN A 127 -3.14 7.55 -5.28
N VAL A 128 -2.57 8.10 -6.35
CA VAL A 128 -3.14 9.28 -7.03
C VAL A 128 -4.58 9.02 -7.49
N ALA A 129 -4.85 7.83 -8.06
CA ALA A 129 -6.20 7.45 -8.46
C ALA A 129 -7.17 7.37 -7.26
N VAL A 130 -6.71 6.94 -6.09
CA VAL A 130 -7.53 6.94 -4.86
C VAL A 130 -7.77 8.37 -4.37
N ASP A 131 -6.77 9.24 -4.43
CA ASP A 131 -6.89 10.65 -4.02
C ASP A 131 -7.91 11.41 -4.90
N GLU A 132 -7.98 11.13 -6.21
CA GLU A 132 -9.01 11.67 -7.12
C GLU A 132 -10.44 11.25 -6.72
N GLY A 133 -10.60 10.11 -6.05
CA GLY A 133 -11.89 9.70 -5.47
C GLY A 133 -12.44 10.71 -4.47
N VAL A 134 -11.57 11.47 -3.79
CA VAL A 134 -11.98 12.56 -2.88
C VAL A 134 -12.54 13.75 -3.66
N ALA A 135 -11.92 14.12 -4.78
CA ALA A 135 -12.45 15.18 -5.65
C ALA A 135 -13.80 14.79 -6.26
N GLN A 136 -13.95 13.53 -6.68
CA GLN A 136 -15.21 13.00 -7.18
C GLN A 136 -16.31 13.03 -6.10
N ALA A 137 -15.99 12.67 -4.86
CA ALA A 137 -16.93 12.79 -3.75
C ALA A 137 -17.29 14.25 -3.45
N LEU A 138 -16.33 15.17 -3.53
CA LEU A 138 -16.57 16.61 -3.37
C LEU A 138 -17.43 17.19 -4.50
N ALA A 139 -17.36 16.63 -5.71
CA ALA A 139 -18.17 17.08 -6.83
C ALA A 139 -19.68 16.93 -6.57
N ALA A 140 -20.10 15.97 -5.73
CA ALA A 140 -21.50 15.84 -5.32
C ALA A 140 -22.03 17.06 -4.53
N LEU A 141 -21.14 17.85 -3.93
CA LEU A 141 -21.46 19.08 -3.19
C LEU A 141 -21.31 20.34 -4.05
N ARG A 142 -20.89 20.21 -5.31
CA ARG A 142 -20.67 21.33 -6.22
C ARG A 142 -21.90 21.54 -7.11
N PRO A 143 -22.17 22.77 -7.59
CA PRO A 143 -23.19 22.98 -8.60
C PRO A 143 -22.79 22.26 -9.89
N THR A 144 -23.77 21.65 -10.53
CA THR A 144 -23.62 21.05 -11.86
C THR A 144 -24.27 21.96 -12.89
N LEU A 145 -23.64 22.11 -14.05
CA LEU A 145 -24.17 22.87 -15.19
C LEU A 145 -24.24 21.95 -16.41
N THR A 146 -25.40 21.85 -17.03
CA THR A 146 -25.63 20.98 -18.18
C THR A 146 -26.27 21.80 -19.29
N ALA A 147 -25.74 21.69 -20.51
CA ALA A 147 -26.37 22.20 -21.71
C ALA A 147 -26.85 21.02 -22.56
N THR A 148 -28.12 21.02 -22.95
CA THR A 148 -28.70 20.05 -23.88
C THR A 148 -29.31 20.78 -25.06
N ALA A 149 -29.10 20.25 -26.26
CA ALA A 149 -29.75 20.73 -27.47
C ALA A 149 -30.32 19.52 -28.21
N SER A 150 -31.54 19.60 -28.70
CA SER A 150 -32.11 18.57 -29.55
C SER A 150 -32.92 19.19 -30.68
N ALA A 151 -32.85 18.55 -31.84
CA ALA A 151 -33.66 18.86 -33.00
C ALA A 151 -34.26 17.56 -33.49
N GLY A 152 -35.53 17.59 -33.89
CA GLY A 152 -36.22 16.39 -34.33
C GLY A 152 -37.31 16.71 -35.35
N ARG A 153 -37.91 15.65 -35.88
CA ARG A 153 -39.10 15.72 -36.73
C ARG A 153 -40.18 14.84 -36.12
N ILE A 154 -41.34 15.42 -35.87
CA ILE A 154 -42.52 14.74 -35.38
C ILE A 154 -43.54 14.77 -36.51
N GLU A 155 -43.96 13.59 -36.95
CA GLU A 155 -45.07 13.42 -37.89
C GLU A 155 -46.26 12.86 -37.13
N GLU A 156 -47.33 13.64 -37.04
CA GLU A 156 -48.57 13.20 -36.44
C GLU A 156 -49.56 12.83 -37.55
N ARG A 157 -49.86 11.54 -37.68
CA ARG A 157 -50.90 11.03 -38.57
C ARG A 157 -52.16 10.77 -37.75
N ARG A 158 -53.23 11.53 -38.00
CA ARG A 158 -54.55 11.27 -37.43
C ARG A 158 -55.46 10.66 -38.50
N PHE A 159 -56.45 9.89 -38.09
CA PHE A 159 -57.45 9.30 -39.00
C PHE A 159 -58.45 10.39 -39.45
N SER A 160 -57.97 11.32 -40.26
CA SER A 160 -58.75 12.37 -40.94
C SER A 160 -58.01 12.70 -42.25
N PRO A 161 -58.69 12.74 -43.41
CA PRO A 161 -58.04 12.88 -44.72
C PRO A 161 -57.22 14.16 -44.91
N ASP A 162 -57.50 15.22 -44.13
CA ASP A 162 -56.91 16.55 -44.30
C ASP A 162 -55.97 16.98 -43.15
N PHE A 163 -55.55 16.05 -42.27
CA PHE A 163 -54.70 16.39 -41.11
C PHE A 163 -53.29 15.78 -41.25
N GLU A 164 -52.41 16.47 -41.96
CA GLU A 164 -50.97 16.24 -41.92
C GLU A 164 -50.31 17.34 -41.08
N ASN A 165 -49.87 16.98 -39.86
CA ASN A 165 -49.21 17.91 -38.95
C ASN A 165 -47.75 17.49 -38.78
N ARG A 166 -46.88 18.13 -39.54
CA ARG A 166 -45.43 17.98 -39.45
C ARG A 166 -44.86 19.07 -38.56
N ARG A 167 -44.07 18.67 -37.57
CA ARG A 167 -43.38 19.57 -36.63
C ARG A 167 -41.90 19.28 -36.64
N GLU A 168 -41.08 20.32 -36.61
CA GLU A 168 -39.63 20.19 -36.51
C GLU A 168 -39.16 20.91 -35.24
N PRO A 169 -39.43 20.33 -34.05
CA PRO A 169 -39.04 20.97 -32.80
C PRO A 169 -37.52 21.09 -32.72
N GLN A 170 -37.08 22.29 -32.34
CA GLN A 170 -35.70 22.56 -31.95
C GLN A 170 -35.71 23.10 -30.54
N ASN A 171 -34.98 22.47 -29.62
CA ASN A 171 -34.84 22.95 -28.26
C ASN A 171 -33.37 23.09 -27.87
N ALA A 172 -33.10 24.08 -27.03
CA ALA A 172 -31.85 24.21 -26.31
C ALA A 172 -32.17 24.57 -24.86
N ARG A 173 -31.53 23.86 -23.93
CA ARG A 173 -31.71 24.01 -22.49
C ARG A 173 -30.36 24.12 -21.83
N VAL A 174 -30.19 25.12 -20.98
CA VAL A 174 -29.08 25.19 -20.03
C VAL A 174 -29.69 25.07 -18.64
N SER A 175 -29.20 24.12 -17.83
CA SER A 175 -29.69 23.94 -16.46
C SER A 175 -28.56 23.79 -15.47
N ALA A 176 -28.74 24.40 -14.30
CA ALA A 176 -27.87 24.27 -13.15
C ALA A 176 -28.59 23.56 -12.01
N SER A 177 -27.92 22.67 -11.30
CA SER A 177 -28.45 21.99 -10.12
C SER A 177 -27.44 22.01 -8.97
N LEU A 178 -27.89 22.42 -7.78
CA LEU A 178 -27.09 22.48 -6.56
C LEU A 178 -27.77 21.69 -5.44
N LEU A 179 -27.04 20.79 -4.83
CA LEU A 179 -27.47 20.11 -3.61
C LEU A 179 -27.36 21.05 -2.41
N LEU A 180 -28.47 21.29 -1.71
CA LEU A 180 -28.46 22.01 -0.44
C LEU A 180 -28.36 21.07 0.76
N PHE A 181 -29.09 19.94 0.70
CA PHE A 181 -29.14 18.99 1.80
C PHE A 181 -29.56 17.60 1.33
N ASP A 182 -28.93 16.55 1.85
CA ASP A 182 -29.28 15.14 1.58
C ASP A 182 -29.14 14.27 2.84
N GLY A 183 -29.46 14.83 4.02
CA GLY A 183 -29.23 14.12 5.28
C GLY A 183 -27.75 13.92 5.60
N PHE A 184 -26.88 14.80 5.09
CA PHE A 184 -25.42 14.73 5.19
C PHE A 184 -24.80 13.53 4.46
N ALA A 185 -25.52 12.87 3.54
CA ALA A 185 -25.01 11.72 2.81
C ALA A 185 -23.76 12.07 1.98
N SER A 186 -23.79 13.18 1.25
CA SER A 186 -22.66 13.62 0.43
C SER A 186 -21.45 14.03 1.27
N ILE A 187 -21.66 14.68 2.44
CA ILE A 187 -20.57 15.05 3.36
C ILE A 187 -19.90 13.80 3.94
N ASN A 188 -20.70 12.81 4.36
CA ASN A 188 -20.14 11.55 4.85
C ASN A 188 -19.49 10.74 3.72
N GLY A 189 -19.98 10.83 2.48
CA GLY A 189 -19.31 10.28 1.30
C GLY A 189 -17.92 10.88 1.04
N VAL A 190 -17.76 12.19 1.26
CA VAL A 190 -16.45 12.87 1.22
C VAL A 190 -15.54 12.33 2.34
N ARG A 191 -16.03 12.29 3.58
CA ARG A 191 -15.26 11.77 4.73
C ARG A 191 -14.84 10.31 4.55
N ALA A 192 -15.73 9.47 4.02
CA ALA A 192 -15.42 8.08 3.67
C ALA A 192 -14.31 8.01 2.62
N SER A 193 -14.37 8.87 1.59
CA SER A 193 -13.34 8.92 0.53
C SER A 193 -12.00 9.45 1.05
N GLU A 194 -12.00 10.43 1.96
CA GLU A 194 -10.80 10.91 2.64
C GLU A 194 -10.14 9.82 3.49
N ALA A 195 -10.94 9.05 4.23
CA ALA A 195 -10.46 7.91 5.01
C ALA A 195 -9.90 6.78 4.11
N ARG A 196 -10.52 6.51 2.95
CA ARG A 196 -9.97 5.58 1.94
C ARG A 196 -8.65 6.09 1.36
N ALA A 197 -8.52 7.39 1.11
CA ALA A 197 -7.26 7.99 0.69
C ALA A 197 -6.16 7.84 1.74
N GLU A 198 -6.49 8.03 3.03
CA GLU A 198 -5.57 7.75 4.15
C GLU A 198 -5.19 6.26 4.24
N ALA A 199 -6.15 5.34 4.08
CA ALA A 199 -5.89 3.90 4.03
C ALA A 199 -4.96 3.54 2.86
N GLY A 200 -5.17 4.15 1.70
CA GLY A 200 -4.30 4.04 0.53
C GLY A 200 -2.86 4.45 0.84
N ARG A 201 -2.65 5.62 1.48
CA ARG A 201 -1.33 6.11 1.89
C ARG A 201 -0.62 5.14 2.82
N HIS A 202 -1.33 4.59 3.80
CA HIS A 202 -0.76 3.57 4.68
C HIS A 202 -0.47 2.25 3.93
N GLY A 203 -1.26 1.89 2.92
CA GLY A 203 -0.97 0.77 2.02
C GLY A 203 0.27 0.99 1.16
N LEU A 204 0.46 2.20 0.63
CA LEU A 204 1.67 2.61 -0.09
C LEU A 204 2.88 2.53 0.84
N SER A 205 2.80 3.14 2.03
CA SER A 205 3.86 3.08 3.03
C SER A 205 4.24 1.63 3.37
N ASN A 206 3.27 0.73 3.59
CA ASN A 206 3.55 -0.68 3.80
C ASN A 206 4.34 -1.31 2.64
N SER A 207 3.99 -0.97 1.40
CA SER A 207 4.64 -1.48 0.19
C SER A 207 6.08 -0.97 0.09
N GLU A 208 6.31 0.32 0.41
CA GLU A 208 7.64 0.92 0.46
C GLU A 208 8.52 0.26 1.53
N GLN A 209 7.99 0.07 2.75
CA GLN A 209 8.73 -0.60 3.83
C GLN A 209 9.08 -2.05 3.47
N ARG A 210 8.16 -2.75 2.81
CA ARG A 210 8.38 -4.11 2.33
C ARG A 210 9.48 -4.15 1.27
N LEU A 211 9.43 -3.27 0.27
CA LEU A 211 10.48 -3.17 -0.75
C LEU A 211 11.85 -2.93 -0.12
N LEU A 212 11.96 -1.97 0.81
CA LEU A 212 13.22 -1.66 1.49
C LEU A 212 13.77 -2.89 2.24
N SER A 213 12.90 -3.67 2.88
CA SER A 213 13.29 -4.92 3.53
C SER A 213 13.72 -6.02 2.54
N GLU A 214 13.08 -6.10 1.37
CA GLU A 214 13.40 -7.03 0.29
C GLU A 214 14.74 -6.68 -0.35
N ILE A 215 15.03 -5.39 -0.57
CA ILE A 215 16.34 -4.90 -1.02
C ILE A 215 17.43 -5.24 -0.01
N ALA A 216 17.19 -5.05 1.29
CA ALA A 216 18.14 -5.49 2.32
C ALA A 216 18.45 -6.98 2.26
N ALA A 217 17.43 -7.82 2.09
CA ALA A 217 17.61 -9.26 1.96
C ALA A 217 18.40 -9.62 0.70
N ALA A 218 18.07 -9.02 -0.45
CA ALA A 218 18.77 -9.25 -1.72
C ALA A 218 20.24 -8.80 -1.64
N TYR A 219 20.52 -7.65 -1.04
CA TYR A 219 21.88 -7.16 -0.82
C TYR A 219 22.68 -8.10 0.10
N ALA A 220 22.07 -8.57 1.19
CA ALA A 220 22.70 -9.54 2.09
C ALA A 220 22.98 -10.89 1.39
N ASN A 221 22.09 -11.35 0.51
CA ASN A 221 22.26 -12.57 -0.28
C ASN A 221 23.43 -12.44 -1.27
N ILE A 222 23.57 -11.33 -2.00
CA ILE A 222 24.74 -11.14 -2.88
C ILE A 222 26.04 -11.12 -2.08
N TRP A 223 26.07 -10.41 -0.95
CA TRP A 223 27.26 -10.40 -0.09
C TRP A 223 27.62 -11.82 0.38
N ARG A 224 26.62 -12.59 0.80
CA ARG A 224 26.74 -13.99 1.20
C ARG A 224 27.30 -14.85 0.07
N ASP A 225 26.69 -14.79 -1.12
CA ASP A 225 27.04 -15.66 -2.24
C ASP A 225 28.41 -15.32 -2.82
N ARG A 226 28.78 -14.04 -2.88
CA ARG A 226 30.15 -13.64 -3.22
C ARG A 226 31.17 -14.17 -2.23
N SER A 227 30.84 -14.12 -0.94
CA SER A 227 31.69 -14.67 0.11
C SER A 227 31.84 -16.18 -0.03
N ILE A 228 30.76 -16.91 -0.33
CA ILE A 228 30.79 -18.36 -0.57
C ILE A 228 31.60 -18.70 -1.82
N VAL A 229 31.42 -17.99 -2.94
CA VAL A 229 32.23 -18.18 -4.16
C VAL A 229 33.71 -17.96 -3.87
N ALA A 230 34.06 -16.94 -3.07
CA ALA A 230 35.45 -16.69 -2.67
C ALA A 230 36.00 -17.84 -1.80
N LEU A 231 35.23 -18.33 -0.84
CA LEU A 231 35.60 -19.47 0.01
C LEU A 231 35.78 -20.76 -0.79
N GLU A 232 34.86 -21.09 -1.70
CA GLU A 232 34.96 -22.27 -2.54
C GLU A 232 36.12 -22.19 -3.53
N ARG A 233 36.41 -21.00 -4.06
CA ARG A 233 37.61 -20.80 -4.90
C ARG A 233 38.89 -21.07 -4.12
N GLN A 234 38.98 -20.59 -2.88
CA GLN A 234 40.11 -20.90 -1.99
C GLN A 234 40.19 -22.39 -1.67
N ASN A 235 39.05 -23.05 -1.46
CA ASN A 235 38.97 -24.48 -1.18
C ASN A 235 39.46 -25.33 -2.37
N VAL A 236 39.02 -25.02 -3.59
CA VAL A 236 39.50 -25.66 -4.83
C VAL A 236 41.01 -25.47 -4.98
N GLY A 237 41.53 -24.27 -4.69
CA GLY A 237 42.96 -23.99 -4.71
C GLY A 237 43.73 -24.86 -3.71
N PHE A 238 43.27 -24.92 -2.46
CA PHE A 238 43.87 -25.77 -1.42
C PHE A 238 43.87 -27.25 -1.80
N LEU A 239 42.73 -27.79 -2.24
CA LEU A 239 42.60 -29.20 -2.63
C LEU A 239 43.41 -29.55 -3.88
N SER A 240 43.61 -28.59 -4.79
CA SER A 240 44.51 -28.77 -5.95
C SER A 240 45.96 -28.98 -5.53
N GLU A 241 46.45 -28.18 -4.58
CA GLU A 241 47.81 -28.34 -4.05
C GLU A 241 47.96 -29.63 -3.25
N GLN A 242 46.95 -29.97 -2.42
CA GLN A 242 46.97 -31.22 -1.66
C GLN A 242 46.99 -32.44 -2.58
N ARG A 243 46.14 -32.46 -3.61
CA ARG A 243 46.14 -33.49 -4.66
C ARG A 243 47.51 -33.62 -5.34
N ARG A 244 48.15 -32.51 -5.72
CA ARG A 244 49.50 -32.51 -6.30
C ARG A 244 50.54 -33.09 -5.33
N SER A 245 50.43 -32.78 -4.04
CA SER A 245 51.31 -33.35 -3.02
C SER A 245 51.11 -34.86 -2.86
N VAL A 246 49.87 -35.34 -2.83
CA VAL A 246 49.54 -36.77 -2.74
C VAL A 246 50.08 -37.53 -3.95
N LYS A 247 49.91 -36.97 -5.16
CA LYS A 247 50.42 -37.57 -6.39
C LYS A 247 51.94 -37.77 -6.36
N ARG A 248 52.70 -36.74 -5.93
CA ARG A 248 54.17 -36.86 -5.80
C ARG A 248 54.59 -37.91 -4.79
N ARG A 249 53.91 -38.01 -3.64
CA ARG A 249 54.21 -39.02 -2.63
C ARG A 249 53.87 -40.44 -3.09
N LEU A 250 52.80 -40.60 -3.88
CA LEU A 250 52.50 -41.87 -4.56
C LEU A 250 53.61 -42.27 -5.55
N GLU A 251 54.13 -41.32 -6.35
CA GLU A 251 55.24 -41.58 -7.28
C GLU A 251 56.54 -42.00 -6.57
N LEU A 252 56.72 -41.56 -5.32
CA LEU A 252 57.82 -41.95 -4.43
C LEU A 252 57.51 -43.23 -3.62
N GLY A 253 56.33 -43.83 -3.78
CA GLY A 253 55.92 -45.05 -3.07
C GLY A 253 55.47 -44.87 -1.61
N ASP A 254 55.31 -43.62 -1.14
CA ASP A 254 54.98 -43.27 0.25
C ASP A 254 53.46 -43.21 0.52
N LEU A 255 52.63 -43.11 -0.53
CA LEU A 255 51.16 -43.16 -0.42
C LEU A 255 50.56 -44.15 -1.42
N SER A 256 49.31 -44.55 -1.18
CA SER A 256 48.60 -45.52 -2.01
C SER A 256 47.79 -44.87 -3.14
N ARG A 257 47.39 -45.67 -4.14
CA ARG A 257 46.45 -45.22 -5.18
C ARG A 257 45.09 -44.80 -4.60
N THR A 258 44.70 -45.38 -3.46
CA THR A 258 43.48 -45.04 -2.73
C THR A 258 43.53 -43.60 -2.21
N ASP A 259 44.67 -43.18 -1.66
CA ASP A 259 44.86 -41.80 -1.17
C ASP A 259 44.72 -40.77 -2.30
N LEU A 260 45.29 -41.08 -3.48
CA LEU A 260 45.13 -40.23 -4.67
C LEU A 260 43.67 -40.20 -5.13
N ALA A 261 42.98 -41.33 -5.17
CA ALA A 261 41.57 -41.39 -5.55
C ALA A 261 40.68 -40.56 -4.60
N GLN A 262 40.95 -40.58 -3.29
CA GLN A 262 40.23 -39.76 -2.31
C GLN A 262 40.52 -38.26 -2.50
N ALA A 263 41.77 -37.87 -2.72
CA ALA A 263 42.12 -36.49 -3.02
C ALA A 263 41.47 -35.98 -4.32
N ASP A 264 41.42 -36.83 -5.36
CA ASP A 264 40.74 -36.55 -6.62
C ASP A 264 39.23 -36.38 -6.42
N ALA A 265 38.60 -37.25 -5.61
CA ALA A 265 37.17 -37.12 -5.27
C ALA A 265 36.87 -35.78 -4.58
N ARG A 266 37.64 -35.41 -3.54
CA ARG A 266 37.46 -34.13 -2.82
C ARG A 266 37.69 -32.92 -3.72
N TYR A 267 38.72 -32.96 -4.57
CA TYR A 267 39.00 -31.88 -5.51
C TYR A 267 37.84 -31.67 -6.50
N ASN A 268 37.29 -32.76 -7.05
CA ASN A 268 36.17 -32.68 -7.98
C ASN A 268 34.86 -32.27 -7.29
N GLU A 269 34.61 -32.72 -6.06
CA GLU A 269 33.50 -32.26 -5.22
C GLU A 269 33.56 -30.73 -5.02
N ALA A 270 34.72 -30.19 -4.65
CA ALA A 270 34.89 -28.75 -4.48
C ALA A 270 34.72 -27.96 -5.79
N ARG A 271 35.11 -28.52 -6.95
CA ARG A 271 34.84 -27.90 -8.25
C ARG A 271 33.34 -27.83 -8.56
N ALA A 272 32.60 -28.89 -8.24
CA ALA A 272 31.15 -28.89 -8.37
C ALA A 272 30.49 -27.83 -7.46
N ASN A 273 30.91 -27.77 -6.20
CA ASN A 273 30.41 -26.77 -5.23
C ASN A 273 30.72 -25.32 -5.68
N LEU A 274 31.93 -25.06 -6.20
CA LEU A 274 32.27 -23.75 -6.76
C LEU A 274 31.39 -23.40 -7.96
N SER A 275 31.07 -24.37 -8.81
CA SER A 275 30.16 -24.16 -9.95
C SER A 275 28.75 -23.82 -9.48
N ALA A 276 28.22 -24.56 -8.49
CA ALA A 276 26.91 -24.30 -7.89
C ALA A 276 26.86 -22.92 -7.21
N ALA A 277 27.89 -22.55 -6.43
CA ALA A 277 27.97 -21.25 -5.78
C ALA A 277 28.02 -20.09 -6.78
N LYS A 278 28.67 -20.27 -7.94
CA LYS A 278 28.66 -19.27 -9.01
C LYS A 278 27.27 -19.10 -9.62
N ALA A 279 26.53 -20.20 -9.83
CA ALA A 279 25.17 -20.15 -10.34
C ALA A 279 24.24 -19.42 -9.34
N GLU A 280 24.35 -19.71 -8.05
CA GLU A 280 23.59 -19.02 -7.00
C GLU A 280 23.91 -17.52 -6.94
N LEU A 281 25.18 -17.13 -7.09
CA LEU A 281 25.57 -15.72 -7.17
C LEU A 281 24.94 -15.00 -8.37
N VAL A 282 24.80 -15.68 -9.51
CA VAL A 282 24.10 -15.13 -10.67
C VAL A 282 22.62 -14.97 -10.35
N ALA A 283 21.98 -15.95 -9.73
CA ALA A 283 20.58 -15.89 -9.33
C ALA A 283 20.30 -14.74 -8.35
N SER A 284 21.09 -14.61 -7.27
CA SER A 284 20.93 -13.51 -6.31
C SER A 284 21.27 -12.15 -6.91
N GLY A 285 22.21 -12.09 -7.85
CA GLY A 285 22.50 -10.90 -8.65
C GLY A 285 21.32 -10.45 -9.53
N SER A 286 20.63 -11.40 -10.16
CA SER A 286 19.42 -11.12 -10.96
C SER A 286 18.29 -10.57 -10.10
N THR A 287 17.98 -11.20 -8.96
CA THR A 287 16.94 -10.72 -8.03
C THR A 287 17.25 -9.32 -7.50
N TYR A 288 18.51 -9.01 -7.21
CA TYR A 288 18.88 -7.66 -6.81
C TYR A 288 18.70 -6.64 -7.94
N THR A 289 19.10 -7.00 -9.16
CA THR A 289 18.96 -6.13 -10.34
C THR A 289 17.49 -5.85 -10.64
N GLU A 290 16.62 -6.83 -10.44
CA GLU A 290 15.16 -6.67 -10.54
C GLU A 290 14.62 -5.64 -9.54
N LEU A 291 15.10 -5.65 -8.30
CA LEU A 291 14.62 -4.75 -7.23
C LEU A 291 15.22 -3.35 -7.29
N VAL A 292 16.51 -3.23 -7.62
CA VAL A 292 17.29 -1.98 -7.56
C VAL A 292 17.45 -1.32 -8.94
N GLY A 293 17.30 -2.07 -10.02
CA GLY A 293 17.45 -1.59 -11.41
C GLY A 293 18.88 -1.53 -11.92
N LEU A 294 19.88 -1.77 -11.06
CA LEU A 294 21.31 -1.77 -11.41
C LEU A 294 21.98 -3.08 -11.00
N PRO A 295 22.94 -3.59 -11.80
CA PRO A 295 23.71 -4.77 -11.42
C PRO A 295 24.55 -4.48 -10.17
N PRO A 296 24.75 -5.47 -9.28
CA PRO A 296 25.46 -5.25 -8.02
C PRO A 296 26.95 -4.95 -8.26
N SER A 297 27.42 -3.78 -7.81
CA SER A 297 28.85 -3.40 -7.86
C SER A 297 29.59 -3.94 -6.61
N LYS A 298 30.69 -3.34 -6.14
CA LYS A 298 31.46 -3.83 -4.96
C LYS A 298 30.61 -3.80 -3.68
N VAL A 299 29.92 -4.91 -3.39
CA VAL A 299 29.03 -5.06 -2.23
C VAL A 299 29.86 -5.16 -0.95
N ALA A 300 29.84 -4.11 -0.13
CA ALA A 300 30.41 -4.13 1.21
C ALA A 300 29.57 -5.01 2.15
N ARG A 301 30.21 -5.52 3.21
CA ARG A 301 29.50 -6.29 4.24
C ARG A 301 28.40 -5.45 4.89
N PRO A 302 27.14 -5.91 4.89
CA PRO A 302 26.06 -5.19 5.56
C PRO A 302 26.25 -5.21 7.08
N LEU A 303 26.02 -4.05 7.70
CA LEU A 303 26.06 -3.83 9.14
C LEU A 303 24.70 -3.34 9.60
N VAL A 304 24.20 -3.89 10.69
CA VAL A 304 22.94 -3.48 11.31
C VAL A 304 23.25 -2.95 12.71
N PRO A 305 23.14 -1.63 12.94
CA PRO A 305 23.29 -1.06 14.27
C PRO A 305 22.23 -1.63 15.22
N ASP A 306 22.66 -2.08 16.40
CA ASP A 306 21.74 -2.54 17.45
C ASP A 306 20.86 -1.39 18.00
N THR A 307 21.26 -0.13 17.80
CA THR A 307 20.53 1.08 18.22
C THR A 307 19.20 1.29 17.51
N LEU A 308 18.97 0.65 16.36
CA LEU A 308 17.71 0.74 15.61
C LEU A 308 16.56 -0.03 16.27
N PHE A 309 16.87 -0.88 17.25
CA PHE A 309 15.89 -1.77 17.89
C PHE A 309 15.65 -1.39 19.34
N PRO A 310 14.40 -1.48 19.82
CA PRO A 310 14.12 -1.35 21.24
C PRO A 310 14.77 -2.50 22.03
N LYS A 311 14.95 -2.31 23.34
CA LYS A 311 15.63 -3.29 24.22
C LYS A 311 14.74 -4.48 24.60
N THR A 312 13.41 -4.32 24.54
CA THR A 312 12.44 -5.34 24.97
C THR A 312 11.43 -5.65 23.88
N LEU A 313 10.88 -6.86 23.93
CA LEU A 313 9.83 -7.31 23.00
C LEU A 313 8.55 -6.48 23.18
N GLU A 314 8.21 -6.12 24.42
CA GLU A 314 7.04 -5.31 24.75
C GLU A 314 7.13 -3.92 24.12
N ALA A 315 8.32 -3.31 24.16
CA ALA A 315 8.56 -2.04 23.48
C ALA A 315 8.45 -2.17 21.95
N ALA A 316 8.96 -3.26 21.37
CA ALA A 316 8.79 -3.54 19.94
C ALA A 316 7.31 -3.71 19.53
N LEU A 317 6.52 -4.40 20.37
CA LEU A 317 5.09 -4.59 20.13
C LEU A 317 4.29 -3.29 20.29
N ALA A 318 4.62 -2.46 21.27
CA ALA A 318 4.02 -1.15 21.46
C ALA A 318 4.31 -0.23 20.26
N GLU A 319 5.55 -0.24 19.80
CA GLU A 319 5.97 0.52 18.63
C GLU A 319 5.29 0.04 17.35
N ALA A 320 5.22 -1.28 17.12
CA ALA A 320 4.47 -1.83 16.00
C ALA A 320 2.98 -1.46 16.05
N ALA A 321 2.36 -1.47 17.24
CA ALA A 321 0.97 -1.08 17.39
C ALA A 321 0.72 0.39 17.04
N ALA A 322 1.69 1.28 17.28
CA ALA A 322 1.60 2.70 16.99
C ALA A 322 1.97 3.04 15.54
N ASN A 323 2.95 2.36 14.96
CA ASN A 323 3.60 2.78 13.72
C ASN A 323 3.35 1.86 12.52
N ASN A 324 2.93 0.61 12.72
CA ASN A 324 2.78 -0.34 11.63
C ASN A 324 1.71 0.15 10.61
N PRO A 325 2.07 0.30 9.32
CA PRO A 325 1.15 0.82 8.32
C PRO A 325 -0.07 -0.08 8.04
N LEU A 326 0.02 -1.40 8.22
CA LEU A 326 -1.14 -2.30 8.03
C LEU A 326 -2.22 -2.06 9.08
N ILE A 327 -1.84 -1.81 10.33
CA ILE A 327 -2.78 -1.49 11.40
C ILE A 327 -3.45 -0.14 11.13
N LYS A 328 -2.65 0.86 10.71
CA LYS A 328 -3.17 2.19 10.38
C LYS A 328 -4.10 2.15 9.17
N LYS A 329 -3.74 1.40 8.12
CA LYS A 329 -4.59 1.14 6.95
C LYS A 329 -5.93 0.54 7.38
N ALA A 330 -5.90 -0.57 8.12
CA ALA A 330 -7.14 -1.24 8.53
C ALA A 330 -8.02 -0.37 9.43
N LYS A 331 -7.42 0.53 10.23
CA LYS A 331 -8.15 1.54 11.00
C LYS A 331 -8.80 2.59 10.10
N ALA A 332 -8.09 3.10 9.09
CA ALA A 332 -8.65 4.05 8.14
C ALA A 332 -9.77 3.42 7.28
N ASP A 333 -9.63 2.14 6.92
CA ASP A 333 -10.68 1.36 6.24
C ASP A 333 -11.95 1.19 7.13
N GLU A 334 -11.79 0.95 8.44
CA GLU A 334 -12.90 0.93 9.41
C GLU A 334 -13.60 2.29 9.49
N VAL A 335 -12.84 3.39 9.59
CA VAL A 335 -13.39 4.76 9.61
C VAL A 335 -14.13 5.08 8.31
N ALA A 336 -13.63 4.64 7.15
CA ALA A 336 -14.32 4.81 5.88
C ALA A 336 -15.68 4.09 5.88
N ALA A 337 -15.72 2.85 6.37
CA ALA A 337 -16.95 2.07 6.47
C ALA A 337 -17.96 2.67 7.46
N ASP A 338 -17.50 3.23 8.58
CA ASP A 338 -18.36 3.96 9.52
C ASP A 338 -19.02 5.18 8.85
N HIS A 339 -18.26 5.95 8.07
CA HIS A 339 -18.81 7.06 7.30
C HIS A 339 -19.74 6.61 6.17
N ASP A 340 -19.53 5.43 5.57
CA ASP A 340 -20.49 4.85 4.64
C ASP A 340 -21.83 4.53 5.32
N VAL A 341 -21.81 4.05 6.56
CA VAL A 341 -23.04 3.85 7.36
C VAL A 341 -23.76 5.18 7.58
N ASP A 342 -23.04 6.22 7.99
CA ASP A 342 -23.60 7.56 8.17
C ASP A 342 -24.16 8.14 6.86
N ALA A 343 -23.51 7.85 5.73
CA ALA A 343 -24.02 8.23 4.42
C ALA A 343 -25.34 7.50 4.07
N ARG A 344 -25.48 6.23 4.45
CA ARG A 344 -26.77 5.50 4.29
C ARG A 344 -27.87 6.04 5.20
N ILE A 345 -27.54 6.58 6.37
CA ILE A 345 -28.51 7.24 7.25
C ILE A 345 -29.12 8.47 6.56
N GLY A 346 -28.36 9.17 5.72
CA GLY A 346 -28.86 10.34 4.99
C GLY A 346 -30.08 10.05 4.09
N ALA A 347 -30.24 8.80 3.61
CA ALA A 347 -31.40 8.38 2.83
C ALA A 347 -32.74 8.39 3.61
N PHE A 348 -32.69 8.50 4.95
CA PHE A 348 -33.87 8.64 5.80
C PHE A 348 -34.30 10.11 6.02
N PHE A 349 -33.59 11.07 5.43
CA PHE A 349 -33.87 12.50 5.51
C PHE A 349 -34.33 13.04 4.15
N PRO A 350 -35.02 14.20 4.12
CA PRO A 350 -35.38 14.85 2.86
C PRO A 350 -34.13 15.31 2.11
N LYS A 351 -34.17 15.17 0.78
CA LYS A 351 -33.19 15.76 -0.13
C LYS A 351 -33.71 17.09 -0.63
N ILE A 352 -32.94 18.15 -0.45
CA ILE A 352 -33.25 19.53 -0.86
C ILE A 352 -32.26 19.94 -1.96
N THR A 353 -32.75 20.28 -3.14
CA THR A 353 -31.96 20.79 -4.27
C THR A 353 -32.48 22.14 -4.74
N VAL A 354 -31.60 22.95 -5.30
CA VAL A 354 -31.95 24.14 -6.07
C VAL A 354 -31.66 23.84 -7.53
N ASP A 355 -32.69 23.93 -8.35
CA ASP A 355 -32.62 23.67 -9.78
C ASP A 355 -32.98 24.97 -10.52
N ALA A 356 -32.11 25.42 -11.41
CA ALA A 356 -32.36 26.56 -12.30
C ALA A 356 -32.23 26.10 -13.76
N ALA A 357 -33.11 26.57 -14.64
CA ALA A 357 -33.08 26.23 -16.06
C ALA A 357 -33.46 27.42 -16.94
N TYR A 358 -32.83 27.46 -18.10
CA TYR A 358 -33.16 28.36 -19.19
C TYR A 358 -33.37 27.53 -20.44
N ASP A 359 -34.58 27.56 -20.98
CA ASP A 359 -35.04 26.74 -22.09
C ASP A 359 -35.48 27.66 -23.24
N THR A 360 -35.04 27.36 -24.46
CA THR A 360 -35.59 27.93 -25.70
C THR A 360 -36.11 26.81 -26.57
N ALA A 361 -37.30 26.97 -27.12
CA ALA A 361 -37.92 26.00 -28.01
C ALA A 361 -38.52 26.71 -29.22
N THR A 362 -38.30 26.17 -30.41
CA THR A 362 -38.90 26.64 -31.67
C THR A 362 -39.80 25.53 -32.18
N PHE A 363 -41.04 25.87 -32.53
CA PHE A 363 -42.04 24.92 -33.04
C PHE A 363 -42.55 25.38 -34.40
N THR A 364 -42.43 24.53 -35.41
CA THR A 364 -42.79 24.86 -36.81
C THR A 364 -44.31 24.92 -37.07
N SER A 365 -45.18 24.58 -36.10
CA SER A 365 -46.65 24.57 -36.32
C SER A 365 -47.53 24.81 -35.09
N SER A 366 -47.08 25.57 -34.08
CA SER A 366 -47.94 26.01 -32.97
C SER A 366 -48.12 27.54 -32.99
N SER A 367 -49.11 28.07 -32.27
CA SER A 367 -49.43 29.52 -32.19
C SER A 367 -48.29 30.41 -31.65
N PHE A 368 -47.16 29.81 -31.27
CA PHE A 368 -45.93 30.47 -30.85
C PHE A 368 -44.75 29.87 -31.63
N GLU A 369 -44.17 30.66 -32.54
CA GLU A 369 -43.03 30.26 -33.38
C GLU A 369 -41.77 30.00 -32.53
N LYS A 370 -41.63 30.72 -31.41
CA LYS A 370 -40.53 30.60 -30.46
C LYS A 370 -41.03 30.79 -29.03
N SER A 371 -40.54 29.96 -28.11
CA SER A 371 -40.76 30.07 -26.67
C SER A 371 -39.42 30.15 -25.95
N THR A 372 -39.36 31.00 -24.92
CA THR A 372 -38.19 31.15 -24.05
C THR A 372 -38.68 31.18 -22.62
N GLU A 373 -38.12 30.31 -21.78
CA GLU A 373 -38.51 30.13 -20.38
C GLU A 373 -37.27 30.14 -19.49
N ALA A 374 -37.35 30.90 -18.39
CA ALA A 374 -36.36 30.85 -17.32
C ALA A 374 -37.09 30.43 -16.04
N SER A 375 -36.57 29.41 -15.36
CA SER A 375 -37.19 28.86 -14.15
C SER A 375 -36.16 28.58 -13.06
N ALA A 376 -36.57 28.75 -11.80
CA ALA A 376 -35.76 28.40 -10.63
C ALA A 376 -36.67 27.81 -9.56
N PHE A 377 -36.33 26.62 -9.08
CA PHE A 377 -37.11 25.87 -8.10
C PHE A 377 -36.25 25.34 -6.96
N VAL A 378 -36.79 25.39 -5.75
CA VAL A 378 -36.28 24.58 -4.63
C VAL A 378 -37.10 23.30 -4.60
N ARG A 379 -36.45 22.15 -4.79
CA ARG A 379 -37.10 20.84 -4.79
C ARG A 379 -36.79 20.11 -3.49
N VAL A 380 -37.83 19.71 -2.78
CA VAL A 380 -37.74 18.83 -1.61
C VAL A 380 -38.27 17.46 -1.99
N ASN A 381 -37.42 16.45 -1.95
CA ASN A 381 -37.78 15.06 -2.19
C ASN A 381 -37.64 14.25 -0.90
N PHE A 382 -38.75 13.71 -0.40
CA PHE A 382 -38.78 12.87 0.80
C PHE A 382 -39.48 11.54 0.54
N PRO A 383 -38.72 10.46 0.24
CA PRO A 383 -39.31 9.15 -0.04
C PRO A 383 -39.74 8.46 1.26
N PHE A 384 -41.02 8.56 1.61
CA PHE A 384 -41.59 7.91 2.81
C PHE A 384 -41.41 6.39 2.79
N TYR A 385 -41.70 5.73 1.65
CA TYR A 385 -41.59 4.28 1.49
C TYR A 385 -41.00 3.93 0.12
N ASP A 386 -40.02 3.04 0.10
CA ASP A 386 -39.23 2.63 -1.07
C ASP A 386 -39.10 1.09 -1.13
N GLY A 387 -40.09 0.37 -0.57
CA GLY A 387 -40.09 -1.10 -0.55
C GLY A 387 -39.06 -1.72 0.42
N GLY A 388 -38.54 -0.96 1.39
CA GLY A 388 -37.57 -1.45 2.39
C GLY A 388 -36.10 -1.40 1.92
N ALA A 389 -35.83 -0.78 0.78
CA ALA A 389 -34.49 -0.75 0.17
C ALA A 389 -33.50 0.05 1.02
N LYS A 390 -33.89 1.22 1.55
CA LYS A 390 -33.05 2.04 2.44
C LYS A 390 -32.67 1.33 3.74
N GLU A 391 -33.59 0.61 4.38
CA GLU A 391 -33.32 -0.18 5.58
C GLU A 391 -32.37 -1.35 5.28
N SER A 392 -32.55 -2.00 4.13
CA SER A 392 -31.66 -3.09 3.71
C SER A 392 -30.22 -2.60 3.47
N ARG A 393 -30.06 -1.50 2.72
CA ARG A 393 -28.74 -0.87 2.46
C ARG A 393 -28.06 -0.40 3.74
N TYR A 394 -28.82 0.12 4.71
CA TYR A 394 -28.28 0.50 6.01
C TYR A 394 -27.78 -0.73 6.80
N ARG A 395 -28.56 -1.82 6.86
CA ARG A 395 -28.13 -3.07 7.52
C ARG A 395 -26.89 -3.66 6.84
N GLU A 396 -26.82 -3.62 5.52
CA GLU A 396 -25.65 -4.05 4.75
C GLU A 396 -24.42 -3.22 5.12
N ALA A 397 -24.50 -1.89 5.05
CA ALA A 397 -23.38 -1.00 5.39
C ALA A 397 -22.91 -1.22 6.84
N LYS A 398 -23.85 -1.44 7.77
CA LYS A 398 -23.51 -1.75 9.17
C LYS A 398 -22.78 -3.08 9.30
N ALA A 399 -23.19 -4.11 8.56
CA ALA A 399 -22.47 -5.38 8.53
C ALA A 399 -21.05 -5.22 7.95
N ARG A 400 -20.87 -4.39 6.92
CA ARG A 400 -19.54 -4.06 6.36
C ARG A 400 -18.66 -3.30 7.36
N ALA A 401 -19.20 -2.36 8.12
CA ALA A 401 -18.43 -1.68 9.18
C ALA A 401 -17.97 -2.67 10.27
N ILE A 402 -18.84 -3.60 10.67
CA ILE A 402 -18.49 -4.68 11.61
C ILE A 402 -17.39 -5.57 11.03
N GLU A 403 -17.50 -5.97 9.75
CA GLU A 403 -16.45 -6.71 9.03
C GLU A 403 -15.10 -5.98 9.10
N LYS A 404 -15.06 -4.67 8.82
CA LYS A 404 -13.83 -3.86 8.90
C LYS A 404 -13.25 -3.78 10.31
N SER A 405 -14.10 -3.74 11.34
CA SER A 405 -13.62 -3.80 12.73
C SER A 405 -12.90 -5.13 13.05
N TYR A 406 -13.40 -6.25 12.54
CA TYR A 406 -12.77 -7.56 12.69
C TYR A 406 -11.49 -7.69 11.84
N GLU A 407 -11.47 -7.15 10.63
CA GLU A 407 -10.25 -7.07 9.80
C GLU A 407 -9.15 -6.29 10.51
N ARG A 408 -9.46 -5.15 11.16
CA ARG A 408 -8.49 -4.40 11.97
C ARG A 408 -7.97 -5.23 13.15
N ALA A 409 -8.86 -5.93 13.85
CA ALA A 409 -8.45 -6.82 14.95
C ALA A 409 -7.53 -7.95 14.46
N ALA A 410 -7.83 -8.54 13.29
CA ALA A 410 -7.01 -9.55 12.65
C ALA A 410 -5.64 -8.99 12.21
N ALA A 411 -5.60 -7.81 11.58
CA ALA A 411 -4.37 -7.13 11.19
C ALA A 411 -3.46 -6.86 12.40
N LYS A 412 -4.04 -6.37 13.51
CA LYS A 412 -3.29 -6.17 14.76
C LYS A 412 -2.69 -7.47 15.30
N ARG A 413 -3.47 -8.56 15.35
CA ARG A 413 -2.97 -9.87 15.80
C ARG A 413 -1.89 -10.42 14.86
N GLY A 414 -2.05 -10.27 13.55
CA GLY A 414 -1.08 -10.69 12.54
C GLY A 414 0.25 -9.95 12.67
N VAL A 415 0.23 -8.63 12.83
CA VAL A 415 1.44 -7.83 13.07
C VAL A 415 2.11 -8.24 14.38
N TRP A 416 1.36 -8.44 15.46
CA TRP A 416 1.92 -8.89 16.73
C TRP A 416 2.59 -10.27 16.64
N ALA A 417 1.97 -11.21 15.93
CA ALA A 417 2.57 -12.53 15.68
C ALA A 417 3.87 -12.38 14.87
N SER A 418 3.85 -11.59 13.78
CA SER A 418 5.01 -11.33 12.94
C SER A 418 6.18 -10.72 13.72
N VAL A 419 5.93 -9.69 14.53
CA VAL A 419 6.95 -9.04 15.37
C VAL A 419 7.55 -10.02 16.37
N ARG A 420 6.73 -10.83 17.07
CA ARG A 420 7.24 -11.86 18.00
C ARG A 420 8.13 -12.87 17.29
N THR A 421 7.69 -13.39 16.15
CA THR A 421 8.46 -14.36 15.36
C THR A 421 9.79 -13.77 14.90
N LEU A 422 9.77 -12.56 14.33
CA LEU A 422 10.97 -11.89 13.81
C LEU A 422 11.93 -11.48 14.93
N TRP A 423 11.41 -11.07 16.09
CA TRP A 423 12.21 -10.79 17.27
C TRP A 423 13.03 -12.02 17.72
N HIS A 424 12.37 -13.16 17.90
CA HIS A 424 13.05 -14.39 18.31
C HIS A 424 13.96 -14.95 17.21
N ARG A 425 13.60 -14.82 15.93
CA ARG A 425 14.48 -15.17 14.81
C ARG A 425 15.75 -14.32 14.80
N ARG A 426 15.65 -13.00 15.05
CA ARG A 426 16.80 -12.11 15.13
C ARG A 426 17.72 -12.48 16.29
N ALA A 427 17.15 -12.77 17.46
CA ALA A 427 17.91 -13.24 18.62
C ALA A 427 18.62 -14.57 18.34
N ALA A 428 17.93 -15.52 17.70
CA ALA A 428 18.52 -16.81 17.29
C ALA A 428 19.63 -16.63 16.25
N ALA A 429 19.45 -15.78 15.25
CA ALA A 429 20.47 -15.47 14.24
C ALA A 429 21.73 -14.85 14.90
N LYS A 430 21.55 -13.95 15.88
CA LYS A 430 22.66 -13.39 16.66
C LYS A 430 23.41 -14.46 17.45
N ALA A 431 22.70 -15.37 18.12
CA ALA A 431 23.31 -16.49 18.83
C ALA A 431 24.06 -17.45 17.88
N ARG A 432 23.49 -17.72 16.69
CA ARG A 432 24.13 -18.52 15.64
C ARG A 432 25.44 -17.91 15.16
N ILE A 433 25.52 -16.58 15.02
CA ILE A 433 26.79 -15.92 14.66
C ILE A 433 27.87 -16.22 15.70
N THR A 434 27.55 -16.09 16.99
CA THR A 434 28.50 -16.38 18.08
C THR A 434 28.95 -17.84 18.07
N ALA A 435 28.01 -18.79 17.94
CA ALA A 435 28.31 -20.21 17.87
C ALA A 435 29.17 -20.55 16.65
N ALA A 436 28.79 -20.08 15.45
CA ALA A 436 29.53 -20.30 14.21
C ALA A 436 30.93 -19.68 14.24
N SER A 437 31.11 -18.52 14.90
CA SER A 437 32.45 -17.93 15.06
C SER A 437 33.36 -18.77 15.95
N ARG A 438 32.83 -19.38 17.02
CA ARG A 438 33.59 -20.27 17.90
C ARG A 438 33.91 -21.59 17.21
N GLN A 439 32.95 -22.14 16.47
CA GLN A 439 33.17 -23.34 15.64
C GLN A 439 34.24 -23.08 14.58
N LEU A 440 34.23 -21.91 13.94
CA LEU A 440 35.27 -21.54 12.98
C LEU A 440 36.66 -21.47 13.64
N ALA A 441 36.78 -20.83 14.80
CA ALA A 441 38.05 -20.75 15.52
C ALA A 441 38.58 -22.15 15.91
N ALA A 442 37.69 -23.03 16.37
CA ALA A 442 38.04 -24.41 16.74
C ALA A 442 38.47 -25.25 15.51
N THR A 443 37.71 -25.19 14.41
CA THR A 443 38.05 -25.92 13.18
C THR A 443 39.33 -25.39 12.53
N GLU A 444 39.60 -24.08 12.59
CA GLU A 444 40.86 -23.50 12.13
C GLU A 444 42.05 -23.97 12.96
N LEU A 445 41.91 -24.09 14.28
CA LEU A 445 42.93 -24.67 15.14
C LEU A 445 43.14 -26.16 14.85
N ALA A 446 42.07 -26.93 14.71
CA ALA A 446 42.12 -28.36 14.40
C ALA A 446 42.84 -28.63 13.08
N VAL A 447 42.50 -27.91 11.99
CA VAL A 447 43.17 -28.06 10.70
C VAL A 447 44.67 -27.75 10.80
N ARG A 448 45.05 -26.72 11.58
CA ARG A 448 46.48 -26.43 11.81
C ARG A 448 47.17 -27.57 12.55
N GLY A 449 46.57 -28.12 13.60
CA GLY A 449 47.09 -29.27 14.33
C GLY A 449 47.26 -30.50 13.44
N LEU A 450 46.21 -30.89 12.71
CA LEU A 450 46.23 -32.01 11.77
C LEU A 450 47.31 -31.84 10.69
N THR A 451 47.53 -30.61 10.21
CA THR A 451 48.59 -30.32 9.23
C THR A 451 49.99 -30.52 9.81
N ILE A 452 50.19 -30.23 11.10
CA ILE A 452 51.48 -30.43 11.77
C ILE A 452 51.70 -31.92 12.06
N GLU A 453 50.69 -32.60 12.62
CA GLU A 453 50.75 -34.04 12.92
C GLU A 453 50.96 -34.89 11.65
N ALA A 454 50.35 -34.50 10.53
CA ALA A 454 50.54 -35.19 9.26
C ALA A 454 51.96 -35.01 8.67
N LYS A 455 52.64 -33.89 8.94
CA LYS A 455 54.03 -33.67 8.49
C LYS A 455 55.03 -34.61 9.18
N VAL A 456 54.70 -35.08 10.39
CA VAL A 456 55.50 -36.04 11.16
C VAL A 456 54.96 -37.48 11.04
N GLY A 457 54.00 -37.72 10.14
CA GLY A 457 53.45 -39.05 9.87
C GLY A 457 52.45 -39.59 10.91
N GLN A 458 52.02 -38.78 11.88
CA GLN A 458 51.08 -39.20 12.94
C GLN A 458 49.61 -39.11 12.52
N ARG A 459 49.32 -38.43 11.42
CA ARG A 459 47.99 -38.29 10.83
C ARG A 459 48.00 -38.59 9.35
N SER A 460 46.85 -39.06 8.87
CA SER A 460 46.64 -39.40 7.47
C SER A 460 46.30 -38.18 6.63
N VAL A 461 46.41 -38.31 5.31
CA VAL A 461 45.97 -37.25 4.38
C VAL A 461 44.45 -37.04 4.46
N ILE A 462 43.67 -38.11 4.66
CA ILE A 462 42.21 -38.01 4.78
C ILE A 462 41.80 -37.15 5.98
N ASP A 463 42.54 -37.20 7.09
CA ASP A 463 42.28 -36.33 8.26
C ASP A 463 42.39 -34.84 7.90
N ILE A 464 43.41 -34.45 7.12
CA ILE A 464 43.57 -33.06 6.66
C ILE A 464 42.42 -32.67 5.71
N LEU A 465 42.06 -33.57 4.79
CA LEU A 465 40.98 -33.32 3.83
C LEU A 465 39.62 -33.13 4.54
N ASP A 466 39.33 -33.96 5.54
CA ASP A 466 38.09 -33.88 6.32
C ASP A 466 38.09 -32.63 7.23
N GLY A 467 39.21 -32.35 7.91
CA GLY A 467 39.34 -31.11 8.68
C GLY A 467 39.16 -29.85 7.81
N GLN A 468 39.70 -29.85 6.59
CA GLN A 468 39.50 -28.75 5.65
C GLN A 468 38.03 -28.60 5.24
N ARG A 469 37.31 -29.70 4.97
CA ARG A 469 35.88 -29.68 4.69
C ARG A 469 35.12 -29.05 5.85
N ASP A 470 35.42 -29.46 7.08
CA ASP A 470 34.74 -28.96 8.28
C ASP A 470 35.03 -27.46 8.51
N ARG A 471 36.25 -27.00 8.24
CA ARG A 471 36.62 -25.57 8.25
C ARG A 471 35.84 -24.77 7.23
N VAL A 472 35.72 -25.26 5.99
CA VAL A 472 34.97 -24.59 4.92
C VAL A 472 33.49 -24.53 5.27
N ALA A 473 32.91 -25.63 5.76
CA ALA A 473 31.53 -25.68 6.23
C ALA A 473 31.29 -24.67 7.38
N ALA A 474 32.20 -24.55 8.35
CA ALA A 474 32.11 -23.56 9.42
C ALA A 474 32.18 -22.11 8.91
N LYS A 475 33.04 -21.82 7.92
CA LYS A 475 33.09 -20.49 7.27
C LYS A 475 31.79 -20.16 6.56
N ILE A 476 31.26 -21.10 5.77
CA ILE A 476 29.99 -20.94 5.06
C ILE A 476 28.86 -20.71 6.07
N ALA A 477 28.76 -21.52 7.12
CA ALA A 477 27.76 -21.36 8.18
C ALA A 477 27.80 -19.97 8.85
N LEU A 478 29.00 -19.42 9.10
CA LEU A 478 29.17 -18.07 9.65
C LEU A 478 28.68 -16.98 8.69
N VAL A 479 28.94 -17.13 7.39
CA VAL A 479 28.47 -16.20 6.36
C VAL A 479 26.94 -16.23 6.27
N TRP A 480 26.34 -17.43 6.26
CA TRP A 480 24.88 -17.61 6.30
C TRP A 480 24.25 -16.97 7.54
N ALA A 481 24.79 -17.23 8.73
CA ALA A 481 24.27 -16.67 9.99
C ALA A 481 24.32 -15.13 10.00
N ARG A 482 25.35 -14.53 9.39
CA ARG A 482 25.47 -13.07 9.25
C ARG A 482 24.43 -12.50 8.28
N ALA A 483 24.21 -13.15 7.15
CA ALA A 483 23.19 -12.72 6.18
C ALA A 483 21.77 -12.85 6.77
N ASP A 484 21.47 -13.96 7.44
CA ASP A 484 20.19 -14.21 8.12
C ASP A 484 19.88 -13.17 9.20
N TYR A 485 20.90 -12.75 9.98
CA TYR A 485 20.76 -11.69 10.96
C TYR A 485 20.39 -10.35 10.33
N VAL A 486 21.00 -10.00 9.20
CA VAL A 486 20.69 -8.76 8.47
C VAL A 486 19.26 -8.81 7.93
N THR A 487 18.91 -9.88 7.20
CA THR A 487 17.58 -10.07 6.62
C THR A 487 16.48 -10.00 7.68
N THR A 488 16.63 -10.75 8.78
CA THR A 488 15.62 -10.76 9.85
C THR A 488 15.52 -9.41 10.57
N SER A 489 16.64 -8.69 10.70
CA SER A 489 16.65 -7.36 11.32
C SER A 489 15.85 -6.35 10.51
N TYR A 490 16.02 -6.30 9.18
CA TYR A 490 15.25 -5.38 8.33
C TYR A 490 13.78 -5.81 8.19
N GLN A 491 13.49 -7.11 8.17
CA GLN A 491 12.11 -7.60 8.25
C GLN A 491 11.43 -7.17 9.56
N LEU A 492 12.15 -7.21 10.68
CA LEU A 492 11.64 -6.74 11.98
C LEU A 492 11.38 -5.22 11.96
N LEU A 493 12.28 -4.41 11.37
CA LEU A 493 12.06 -2.97 11.21
C LEU A 493 10.80 -2.67 10.39
N ALA A 494 10.59 -3.38 9.28
CA ALA A 494 9.38 -3.25 8.47
C ALA A 494 8.12 -3.69 9.26
N ALA A 495 8.19 -4.79 10.02
CA ALA A 495 7.10 -5.24 10.87
C ALA A 495 6.77 -4.25 12.02
N MET A 496 7.76 -3.52 12.53
CA MET A 496 7.56 -2.44 13.51
C MET A 496 7.04 -1.14 12.87
N GLY A 497 6.99 -1.04 11.54
CA GLY A 497 6.61 0.19 10.84
C GLY A 497 7.72 1.23 10.75
N LYS A 498 8.98 0.83 10.98
CA LYS A 498 10.16 1.72 11.05
C LYS A 498 11.10 1.59 9.86
N SER A 499 10.75 0.81 8.84
CA SER A 499 11.57 0.70 7.63
C SER A 499 11.26 1.84 6.67
N THR A 500 11.32 3.10 7.13
CA THR A 500 11.06 4.29 6.31
C THR A 500 12.36 4.98 5.90
N PRO A 501 12.37 5.74 4.79
CA PRO A 501 13.55 6.51 4.39
C PRO A 501 14.10 7.41 5.51
N GLN A 502 13.22 8.06 6.29
CA GLN A 502 13.63 8.94 7.38
C GLN A 502 14.27 8.18 8.55
N HIS A 503 13.76 6.99 8.87
CA HIS A 503 14.30 6.20 9.99
C HIS A 503 15.60 5.46 9.62
N LEU A 504 15.79 5.18 8.33
CA LEU A 504 16.98 4.55 7.78
C LEU A 504 18.03 5.57 7.31
N ASP A 505 17.78 6.87 7.50
CA ASP A 505 18.66 7.98 7.11
C ASP A 505 19.05 7.92 5.62
N LEU A 506 18.06 7.65 4.77
CA LEU A 506 18.26 7.55 3.32
C LEU A 506 18.19 8.96 2.69
N PRO A 507 19.17 9.37 1.85
CA PRO A 507 19.17 10.66 1.16
C PRO A 507 18.20 10.63 -0.04
N VAL A 508 16.90 10.56 0.23
CA VAL A 508 15.85 10.56 -0.79
C VAL A 508 14.73 11.52 -0.40
N GLU A 509 14.19 12.21 -1.39
CA GLU A 509 12.97 13.00 -1.22
C GLU A 509 11.79 12.05 -1.05
N THR A 510 11.05 12.21 0.05
CA THR A 510 9.93 11.33 0.36
C THR A 510 8.64 11.85 -0.28
N TYR A 511 7.88 10.96 -0.89
CA TYR A 511 6.60 11.30 -1.50
C TYR A 511 5.59 11.82 -0.44
N ASP A 512 5.28 13.12 -0.47
CA ASP A 512 4.24 13.71 0.37
C ASP A 512 2.87 13.68 -0.32
N ALA A 513 2.12 12.62 -0.05
CA ALA A 513 0.75 12.46 -0.54
C ALA A 513 -0.23 13.50 0.03
N THR A 514 0.09 14.18 1.14
CA THR A 514 -0.85 15.11 1.80
C THR A 514 -0.93 16.46 1.09
N THR A 515 0.20 16.97 0.59
CA THR A 515 0.24 18.22 -0.18
C THR A 515 -0.58 18.08 -1.46
N ARG A 516 -0.46 16.93 -2.13
CA ARG A 516 -1.21 16.61 -3.36
C ARG A 516 -2.71 16.53 -3.12
N LEU A 517 -3.15 15.84 -2.07
CA LEU A 517 -4.57 15.80 -1.75
C LEU A 517 -5.13 17.22 -1.51
N ALA A 518 -4.36 18.10 -0.87
CA ALA A 518 -4.77 19.48 -0.65
C ALA A 518 -4.91 20.28 -1.96
N SER A 519 -4.06 20.04 -2.97
CA SER A 519 -4.20 20.67 -4.30
C SER A 519 -5.41 20.11 -5.06
N ILE A 520 -5.61 18.78 -5.04
CA ILE A 520 -6.74 18.10 -5.68
C ILE A 520 -8.08 18.63 -5.15
N LYS A 521 -8.21 18.81 -3.82
CA LYS A 521 -9.44 19.38 -3.22
C LYS A 521 -9.76 20.79 -3.74
N ARG A 522 -8.75 21.56 -4.13
CA ARG A 522 -8.89 22.95 -4.63
C ARG A 522 -9.09 23.03 -6.14
N SER A 523 -8.77 21.97 -6.89
CA SER A 523 -8.99 21.95 -8.32
C SER A 523 -10.48 21.74 -8.66
N TRP A 524 -10.99 22.58 -9.56
CA TRP A 524 -12.38 22.51 -10.07
C TRP A 524 -12.43 22.05 -11.52
N LEU A 525 -11.43 22.43 -12.30
CA LEU A 525 -11.32 22.16 -13.73
C LEU A 525 -9.84 21.89 -14.03
N GLY A 526 -9.54 20.80 -14.73
CA GLY A 526 -8.19 20.43 -15.13
C GLY A 526 -8.12 18.99 -15.62
N LEU A 527 -7.43 18.75 -16.73
CA LEU A 527 -7.16 17.42 -17.28
C LEU A 527 -5.75 16.91 -16.92
N PHE A 528 -4.93 17.76 -16.30
CA PHE A 528 -3.53 17.48 -16.05
C PHE A 528 -3.29 16.98 -14.63
N ILE A 529 -2.44 15.97 -14.55
CA ILE A 529 -1.95 15.34 -13.33
C ILE A 529 -0.56 15.96 -13.11
N GLU A 530 -0.44 16.90 -12.16
CA GLU A 530 0.89 17.41 -11.74
C GLU A 530 1.73 16.35 -11.04
#